data_AF-A0A535ARS9-F1
#
_entry.id   AF-A0A535ARS9-F1
#
_cell.length_a   1.000
_cell.length_b   1.000
_cell.length_c   1.000
_cell.angle_alpha   90.00
_cell.angle_beta   90.00
_cell.angle_gamma   90.00
#
_symmetry.space_group_name_H-M   'P 1'
#
loop_
_entity.id
_entity.type
_entity.pdbx_description
1 polymer ?
#
loop_
_entity_poly.entity_id
_entity_poly.type
_entity_poly.pdbx_seq_one_letter_code
_entity_poly.pdbx_strand_id
1 'polypeptide(L)'
;MEKPKIAVFSGPTATIQNSEPLVTSNKARENYGLPLRLNPDGTPMRFDVLRAQKLAAPVTVYIEQFSAHPLERDAAELYAPADGYVDSSGAFHKQPTGPNDKAVYAVTLRPEDGLYPLPYMARQANGQAWEIDGTEKNVPAELCRVPFFPDGSRLFEEIDRLGISDEGVGCLLTAKADFDFYRALPSGGYAKGRAFGERTDVGEGDIPAEIRGTDFFPYRPGYLRNEPPMAALARVTNVVQQALRSGHYLGGIWLEGSPFVEETIYWLNLLIDTHVPIVGNSSQRPHGAIGNDGDKNIVDSVDYITSKIWADESGRDCIGAVAILDEQIFT
;
A
#
# COMPACT_ATOMS: atom_id res chain seq x y z
N MET A 1 2.39 -26.79 7.05
CA MET A 1 1.44 -26.21 8.02
C MET A 1 0.67 -25.12 7.31
N GLU A 2 -0.63 -24.98 7.59
CA GLU A 2 -1.42 -23.85 7.12
C GLU A 2 -0.95 -22.58 7.84
N LYS A 3 -0.87 -21.45 7.15
CA LYS A 3 -0.46 -20.18 7.77
C LYS A 3 -1.56 -19.69 8.71
N PRO A 4 -1.23 -19.00 9.81
CA PRO A 4 -2.24 -18.33 10.63
C PRO A 4 -2.94 -17.24 9.82
N LYS A 5 -4.18 -16.92 10.18
CA LYS A 5 -4.93 -15.80 9.61
C LYS A 5 -4.92 -14.59 10.53
N ILE A 6 -4.86 -13.39 9.96
CA ILE A 6 -5.00 -12.13 10.69
C ILE A 6 -6.13 -11.30 10.06
N ALA A 7 -7.03 -10.78 10.89
CA ALA A 7 -8.08 -9.88 10.44
C ALA A 7 -7.56 -8.44 10.40
N VAL A 8 -7.69 -7.74 9.27
CA VAL A 8 -7.20 -6.36 9.11
C VAL A 8 -8.38 -5.42 8.92
N PHE A 9 -8.59 -4.53 9.88
CA PHE A 9 -9.74 -3.63 9.93
C PHE A 9 -9.33 -2.22 9.51
N SER A 10 -10.05 -1.66 8.54
CA SER A 10 -9.88 -0.27 8.12
C SER A 10 -10.83 0.65 8.89
N GLY A 11 -10.23 1.53 9.70
CA GLY A 11 -10.90 2.58 10.45
C GLY A 11 -11.07 3.88 9.67
N PRO A 12 -11.76 4.86 10.28
CA PRO A 12 -11.94 6.18 9.70
C PRO A 12 -10.58 6.89 9.67
N THR A 13 -10.40 7.89 8.84
CA THR A 13 -9.18 8.73 8.83
C THR A 13 -7.80 8.03 8.76
N ALA A 14 -7.72 6.73 8.48
CA ALA A 14 -6.54 5.88 8.47
C ALA A 14 -5.41 6.48 7.61
N THR A 15 -4.50 7.19 8.26
CA THR A 15 -3.38 7.89 7.61
C THR A 15 -2.45 6.92 6.90
N ILE A 16 -2.35 5.71 7.43
CA ILE A 16 -1.60 4.58 6.86
C ILE A 16 -2.17 4.09 5.52
N GLN A 17 -3.45 4.33 5.25
CA GLN A 17 -4.10 3.99 3.98
C GLN A 17 -4.13 5.14 2.98
N ASN A 18 -3.57 6.30 3.33
CA ASN A 18 -3.50 7.46 2.45
C ASN A 18 -2.31 7.34 1.50
N SER A 19 -2.46 7.85 0.27
CA SER A 19 -1.40 7.96 -0.72
C SER A 19 -1.16 9.41 -1.12
N GLU A 20 0.06 9.74 -1.53
CA GLU A 20 0.37 11.04 -2.13
C GLU A 20 -0.38 11.23 -3.46
N PRO A 21 -0.68 12.48 -3.87
CA PRO A 21 -1.37 12.75 -5.13
C PRO A 21 -0.77 12.01 -6.32
N LEU A 22 -1.64 11.41 -7.12
CA LEU A 22 -1.28 10.77 -8.37
C LEU A 22 -1.19 11.83 -9.47
N VAL A 23 -0.02 12.49 -9.53
CA VAL A 23 0.32 13.50 -10.54
C VAL A 23 0.77 12.80 -11.81
N THR A 24 0.30 13.26 -12.98
CA THR A 24 0.77 12.77 -14.28
C THR A 24 2.30 12.87 -14.34
N SER A 25 2.98 12.04 -15.12
CA SER A 25 4.45 12.10 -15.32
C SER A 25 4.84 13.09 -16.43
N ASN A 26 6.09 13.54 -16.46
CA ASN A 26 6.67 14.24 -17.62
C ASN A 26 6.74 13.33 -18.84
N LYS A 27 7.03 12.04 -18.67
CA LYS A 27 6.95 11.07 -19.78
C LYS A 27 5.57 11.04 -20.44
N ALA A 28 4.49 11.10 -19.65
CA ALA A 28 3.14 11.25 -20.20
C ALA A 28 2.93 12.61 -20.84
N ARG A 29 3.38 13.70 -20.20
CA ARG A 29 3.22 15.05 -20.76
C ARG A 29 3.88 15.19 -22.12
N GLU A 30 5.12 14.73 -22.28
CA GLU A 30 5.82 14.71 -23.57
C GLU A 30 5.05 13.92 -24.62
N ASN A 31 4.65 12.68 -24.29
CA ASN A 31 3.93 11.81 -25.20
C ASN A 31 2.59 12.39 -25.68
N TYR A 32 1.96 13.25 -24.86
CA TYR A 32 0.65 13.83 -25.15
C TYR A 32 0.68 15.34 -25.42
N GLY A 33 1.87 15.94 -25.61
CA GLY A 33 2.02 17.37 -25.94
C GLY A 33 1.53 18.33 -24.85
N LEU A 34 1.62 17.93 -23.57
CA LEU A 34 1.25 18.75 -22.43
C LEU A 34 2.47 19.54 -21.89
N PRO A 35 2.26 20.70 -21.25
CA PRO A 35 3.34 21.45 -20.61
C PRO A 35 4.05 20.62 -19.55
N LEU A 36 5.39 20.54 -19.62
CA LEU A 36 6.21 19.81 -18.66
C LEU A 36 6.09 20.38 -17.25
N ARG A 37 6.17 19.49 -16.26
CA ARG A 37 6.35 19.87 -14.87
C ARG A 37 7.81 20.19 -14.61
N LEU A 38 8.03 21.35 -14.00
CA LEU A 38 9.34 21.92 -13.74
C LEU A 38 9.63 21.90 -12.23
N ASN A 39 10.91 21.93 -11.88
CA ASN A 39 11.40 22.22 -10.54
C ASN A 39 11.08 23.68 -10.14
N PRO A 40 11.18 24.05 -8.86
CA PRO A 40 10.95 25.43 -8.41
C PRO A 40 11.82 26.49 -9.09
N ASP A 41 13.00 26.12 -9.58
CA ASP A 41 13.92 26.99 -10.32
C ASP A 41 13.62 27.09 -11.83
N GLY A 42 12.54 26.44 -12.29
CA GLY A 42 12.13 26.42 -13.69
C GLY A 42 12.85 25.38 -14.56
N THR A 43 13.77 24.58 -14.00
CA THR A 43 14.42 23.50 -14.76
C THR A 43 13.49 22.28 -14.91
N PRO A 44 13.62 21.47 -15.97
CA PRO A 44 12.87 20.23 -16.09
C PRO A 44 13.16 19.28 -14.92
N MET A 45 12.12 18.60 -14.41
CA MET A 45 12.34 17.52 -13.47
C MET A 45 13.18 16.42 -14.12
N ARG A 46 14.26 16.00 -13.46
CA ARG A 46 15.17 14.97 -13.98
C ARG A 46 14.49 13.59 -14.07
N PHE A 47 13.62 13.26 -13.12
CA PHE A 47 12.99 11.96 -13.00
C PHE A 47 11.49 12.08 -12.76
N ASP A 48 10.74 11.13 -13.31
CA ASP A 48 9.34 10.93 -12.98
C ASP A 48 9.19 10.21 -11.65
N VAL A 49 8.13 10.57 -10.92
CA VAL A 49 7.71 9.78 -9.76
C VAL A 49 7.16 8.45 -10.22
N LEU A 50 7.64 7.37 -9.62
CA LEU A 50 7.16 6.02 -9.86
C LEU A 50 6.00 5.69 -8.92
N ARG A 51 5.01 4.97 -9.44
CA ARG A 51 3.84 4.47 -8.71
C ARG A 51 3.72 2.97 -8.91
N ALA A 52 3.31 2.24 -7.88
CA ALA A 52 3.02 0.82 -7.97
C ALA A 52 1.86 0.57 -8.95
N GLN A 53 2.14 -0.06 -10.08
CA GLN A 53 1.17 -0.28 -11.16
C GLN A 53 1.32 -1.69 -11.73
N LYS A 54 0.22 -2.22 -12.29
CA LYS A 54 0.17 -3.56 -12.91
C LYS A 54 0.54 -3.47 -14.38
N LEU A 55 1.19 -4.50 -14.89
CA LEU A 55 1.37 -4.69 -16.32
C LEU A 55 0.07 -5.22 -16.94
N ALA A 56 -0.24 -4.79 -18.16
CA ALA A 56 -1.40 -5.29 -18.91
C ALA A 56 -1.06 -6.52 -19.78
N ALA A 57 0.22 -6.74 -20.06
CA ALA A 57 0.72 -7.88 -20.82
C ALA A 57 2.17 -8.18 -20.41
N PRO A 58 2.67 -9.40 -20.65
CA PRO A 58 4.07 -9.71 -20.42
C PRO A 58 5.01 -8.83 -21.24
N VAL A 59 6.16 -8.47 -20.67
CA VAL A 59 7.20 -7.68 -21.33
C VAL A 59 8.58 -8.18 -20.94
N THR A 60 9.48 -8.30 -21.91
CA THR A 60 10.89 -8.56 -21.62
C THR A 60 11.60 -7.23 -21.40
N VAL A 61 12.24 -7.10 -20.25
CA VAL A 61 13.12 -5.98 -19.93
C VAL A 61 14.56 -6.49 -19.82
N TYR A 62 15.50 -5.64 -20.22
CA TYR A 62 16.92 -5.88 -20.11
C TYR A 62 17.49 -4.99 -19.01
N ILE A 63 17.95 -5.60 -17.93
CA ILE A 63 18.48 -4.92 -16.74
C ILE A 63 19.99 -4.82 -16.92
N GLU A 64 20.55 -3.62 -16.85
CA GLU A 64 22.00 -3.42 -16.97
C GLU A 64 22.73 -4.19 -15.85
N GLN A 65 23.73 -4.99 -16.22
CA GLN A 65 24.52 -5.73 -15.23
C GLN A 65 25.25 -4.73 -14.31
N PHE A 66 25.28 -5.04 -13.00
CA PHE A 66 25.90 -4.21 -11.95
C PHE A 66 25.21 -2.86 -11.73
N SER A 67 23.88 -2.83 -11.85
CA SER A 67 23.07 -1.61 -11.67
C SER A 67 22.29 -1.56 -10.34
N ALA A 68 22.28 -2.63 -9.55
CA ALA A 68 21.57 -2.67 -8.27
C ALA A 68 22.35 -1.93 -7.18
N HIS A 69 23.69 -1.98 -7.22
CA HIS A 69 24.56 -1.23 -6.33
C HIS A 69 25.83 -0.73 -7.05
N PRO A 70 26.28 0.52 -6.84
CA PRO A 70 27.44 1.07 -7.58
C PRO A 70 28.74 0.27 -7.45
N LEU A 71 28.94 -0.41 -6.31
CA LEU A 71 30.13 -1.22 -6.03
C LEU A 71 30.08 -2.65 -6.58
N GLU A 72 28.99 -3.07 -7.24
CA GLU A 72 28.95 -4.41 -7.86
C GLU A 72 30.08 -4.60 -8.89
N ARG A 73 30.49 -3.51 -9.58
CA ARG A 73 31.56 -3.54 -10.58
C ARG A 73 32.94 -3.84 -10.00
N ASP A 74 33.19 -3.43 -8.76
CA ASP A 74 34.48 -3.66 -8.09
C ASP A 74 34.69 -5.13 -7.70
N ALA A 75 33.60 -5.89 -7.67
CA ALA A 75 33.60 -7.32 -7.37
C ALA A 75 33.04 -8.14 -8.55
N ALA A 76 33.19 -7.64 -9.79
CA ALA A 76 32.63 -8.24 -10.98
C ALA A 76 33.03 -9.72 -11.16
N GLU A 77 34.20 -10.11 -10.66
CA GLU A 77 34.70 -11.49 -10.66
C GLU A 77 33.88 -12.46 -9.79
N LEU A 78 33.06 -11.95 -8.87
CA LEU A 78 32.18 -12.76 -8.02
C LEU A 78 30.82 -13.06 -8.69
N TYR A 79 30.46 -12.36 -9.76
CA TYR A 79 29.17 -12.48 -10.40
C TYR A 79 29.20 -13.48 -11.56
N ALA A 80 28.05 -14.12 -11.81
CA ALA A 80 27.85 -14.90 -13.02
C ALA A 80 27.89 -13.99 -14.27
N PRO A 81 28.17 -14.56 -15.46
CA PRO A 81 28.09 -13.83 -16.72
C PRO A 81 26.69 -13.25 -16.97
N ALA A 82 26.62 -12.17 -17.75
CA ALA A 82 25.37 -11.61 -18.26
C ALA A 82 24.64 -12.58 -19.22
N ASP A 83 23.32 -12.40 -19.37
CA ASP A 83 22.49 -13.21 -20.29
C ASP A 83 22.68 -12.83 -21.77
N GLY A 84 23.22 -11.63 -22.00
CA GLY A 84 23.54 -11.08 -23.30
C GLY A 84 23.91 -9.59 -23.21
N TYR A 85 23.79 -8.91 -24.35
CA TYR A 85 24.24 -7.54 -24.54
C TYR A 85 23.20 -6.72 -25.30
N VAL A 86 23.02 -5.46 -24.94
CA VAL A 86 22.19 -4.51 -25.67
C VAL A 86 23.08 -3.48 -26.36
N ASP A 87 22.95 -3.36 -27.68
CA ASP A 87 23.72 -2.41 -28.48
C ASP A 87 23.17 -0.97 -28.38
N SER A 88 23.84 -0.01 -29.02
CA SER A 88 23.40 1.40 -29.02
C SER A 88 22.05 1.66 -29.70
N SER A 89 21.55 0.72 -30.49
CA SER A 89 20.21 0.80 -31.09
C SER A 89 19.12 0.22 -30.18
N GLY A 90 19.50 -0.41 -29.07
CA GLY A 90 18.60 -1.08 -28.15
C GLY A 90 18.31 -2.54 -28.53
N ALA A 91 19.02 -3.11 -29.51
CA ALA A 91 18.82 -4.50 -29.90
C ALA A 91 19.62 -5.45 -28.99
N PHE A 92 19.00 -6.57 -28.64
CA PHE A 92 19.60 -7.60 -27.80
C PHE A 92 20.37 -8.64 -28.63
N HIS A 93 21.57 -8.98 -28.17
CA HIS A 93 22.46 -9.96 -28.77
C HIS A 93 22.99 -10.94 -27.72
N LYS A 94 23.19 -12.20 -28.10
CA LYS A 94 23.76 -13.22 -27.21
C LYS A 94 25.27 -13.07 -26.99
N GLN A 95 25.95 -12.36 -27.88
CA GLN A 95 27.38 -12.06 -27.81
C GLN A 95 27.57 -10.57 -28.10
N PRO A 96 28.63 -9.94 -27.55
CA PRO A 96 28.87 -8.53 -27.82
C PRO A 96 29.20 -8.32 -29.30
N THR A 97 28.60 -7.30 -29.88
CA THR A 97 28.76 -6.88 -31.28
C THR A 97 29.64 -5.64 -31.41
N GLY A 98 29.78 -4.87 -30.32
CA GLY A 98 30.63 -3.68 -30.24
C GLY A 98 31.17 -3.41 -28.84
N PRO A 99 32.17 -2.51 -28.71
CA PRO A 99 32.82 -2.20 -27.43
C PRO A 99 31.93 -1.42 -26.45
N ASN A 100 30.82 -0.86 -26.93
CA ASN A 100 29.89 -0.06 -26.13
C ASN A 100 28.60 -0.83 -25.79
N ASP A 101 28.51 -2.10 -26.14
CA ASP A 101 27.33 -2.90 -25.85
C ASP A 101 27.20 -3.10 -24.34
N LYS A 102 26.00 -2.92 -23.82
CA LYS A 102 25.72 -3.04 -22.40
C LYS A 102 25.46 -4.50 -22.04
N ALA A 103 26.25 -5.07 -21.14
CA ALA A 103 25.94 -6.36 -20.55
C ALA A 103 24.62 -6.28 -19.75
N VAL A 104 23.72 -7.25 -19.94
CA VAL A 104 22.38 -7.23 -19.35
C VAL A 104 21.93 -8.59 -18.81
N TYR A 105 21.07 -8.55 -17.80
CA TYR A 105 20.20 -9.67 -17.43
C TYR A 105 18.85 -9.53 -18.16
N ALA A 106 18.34 -10.62 -18.73
CA ALA A 106 17.08 -10.63 -19.45
C ALA A 106 15.98 -11.23 -18.59
N VAL A 107 14.91 -10.48 -18.34
CA VAL A 107 13.78 -10.96 -17.55
C VAL A 107 12.45 -10.66 -18.25
N THR A 108 11.57 -11.65 -18.29
CA THR A 108 10.17 -11.45 -18.70
C THR A 108 9.34 -11.16 -17.46
N LEU A 109 8.84 -9.94 -17.36
CA LEU A 109 7.89 -9.51 -16.35
C LEU A 109 6.48 -9.84 -16.83
N ARG A 110 5.64 -10.39 -15.95
CA ARG A 110 4.28 -10.81 -16.30
C ARG A 110 3.25 -10.09 -15.41
N PRO A 111 2.00 -9.88 -15.89
CA PRO A 111 0.95 -9.27 -15.08
C PRO A 111 0.72 -9.95 -13.72
N GLU A 112 0.86 -11.27 -13.66
CA GLU A 112 0.69 -12.07 -12.44
C GLU A 112 1.83 -11.90 -11.41
N ASP A 113 2.97 -11.34 -11.80
CA ASP A 113 4.09 -11.10 -10.87
C ASP A 113 3.81 -9.90 -9.93
N GLY A 114 2.68 -9.21 -10.13
CA GLY A 114 2.17 -8.16 -9.24
C GLY A 114 2.50 -6.75 -9.69
N LEU A 115 2.80 -5.89 -8.72
CA LEU A 115 3.02 -4.46 -8.92
C LEU A 115 4.48 -4.15 -9.32
N TYR A 116 4.64 -3.14 -10.15
CA TYR A 116 5.95 -2.58 -10.52
C TYR A 116 5.96 -1.06 -10.34
N PRO A 117 7.08 -0.47 -9.91
CA PRO A 117 7.25 0.98 -9.91
C PRO A 117 7.31 1.50 -11.36
N LEU A 118 6.26 2.18 -11.81
CA LEU A 118 6.14 2.71 -13.17
C LEU A 118 5.73 4.20 -13.15
N PRO A 119 6.13 5.02 -14.14
CA PRO A 119 5.64 6.39 -14.26
C PRO A 119 4.11 6.43 -14.34
N TYR A 120 3.48 7.41 -13.68
CA TYR A 120 2.03 7.55 -13.74
C TYR A 120 1.61 8.19 -15.07
N MET A 121 1.04 7.39 -15.97
CA MET A 121 0.74 7.81 -17.35
C MET A 121 -0.67 8.41 -17.53
N ALA A 122 -1.54 8.27 -16.53
CA ALA A 122 -2.94 8.68 -16.65
C ALA A 122 -3.11 10.21 -16.67
N ARG A 123 -4.21 10.64 -17.29
CA ARG A 123 -4.63 12.03 -17.51
C ARG A 123 -6.08 12.21 -17.10
N GLN A 124 -6.52 13.46 -17.02
CA GLN A 124 -7.94 13.80 -16.84
C GLN A 124 -8.73 13.43 -18.09
N ALA A 125 -10.06 13.28 -17.96
CA ALA A 125 -10.94 12.95 -19.08
C ALA A 125 -10.93 13.99 -20.22
N ASN A 126 -10.65 15.25 -19.88
CA ASN A 126 -10.49 16.36 -20.85
C ASN A 126 -9.09 16.38 -21.51
N GLY A 127 -8.24 15.39 -21.24
CA GLY A 127 -6.88 15.28 -21.77
C GLY A 127 -5.80 16.05 -21.01
N GLN A 128 -6.16 16.86 -20.01
CA GLN A 128 -5.21 17.61 -19.17
C GLN A 128 -4.45 16.70 -18.20
N ALA A 129 -3.32 17.18 -17.69
CA ALA A 129 -2.58 16.48 -16.64
C ALA A 129 -3.33 16.49 -15.30
N TRP A 130 -3.14 15.44 -14.50
CA TRP A 130 -3.43 15.50 -13.07
C TRP A 130 -2.31 16.23 -12.36
N GLU A 131 -2.66 17.28 -11.60
CA GLU A 131 -1.72 18.04 -10.77
C GLU A 131 -1.93 17.80 -9.26
N ILE A 132 -3.13 17.39 -8.88
CA ILE A 132 -3.58 17.09 -7.50
C ILE A 132 -4.66 16.00 -7.55
N ASP A 133 -5.34 15.71 -6.43
CA ASP A 133 -6.42 14.70 -6.40
C ASP A 133 -7.69 15.16 -7.15
N GLY A 134 -7.95 16.47 -7.15
CA GLY A 134 -9.01 17.12 -7.92
C GLY A 134 -8.61 17.47 -9.35
N THR A 135 -9.61 17.66 -10.23
CA THR A 135 -9.36 18.19 -11.59
C THR A 135 -8.76 19.59 -11.56
N GLU A 136 -9.07 20.35 -10.50
CA GLU A 136 -8.45 21.63 -10.13
C GLU A 136 -8.58 21.85 -8.60
N LYS A 137 -8.11 22.99 -8.09
CA LYS A 137 -8.09 23.29 -6.65
C LYS A 137 -9.52 23.49 -6.12
N ASN A 138 -9.84 22.88 -4.99
CA ASN A 138 -11.11 23.05 -4.26
C ASN A 138 -12.37 22.66 -5.05
N VAL A 139 -12.28 21.69 -5.97
CA VAL A 139 -13.43 21.18 -6.72
C VAL A 139 -14.38 20.34 -5.87
N PRO A 140 -15.68 20.28 -6.21
CA PRO A 140 -16.64 19.35 -5.60
C PRO A 140 -16.14 17.89 -5.57
N ALA A 141 -16.70 17.09 -4.66
CA ALA A 141 -16.25 15.72 -4.42
C ALA A 141 -16.33 14.83 -5.67
N GLU A 142 -17.28 15.09 -6.56
CA GLU A 142 -17.51 14.35 -7.81
C GLU A 142 -16.37 14.53 -8.83
N LEU A 143 -15.59 15.61 -8.68
CA LEU A 143 -14.42 15.93 -9.52
C LEU A 143 -13.11 15.69 -8.78
N CYS A 144 -13.16 15.02 -7.62
CA CYS A 144 -12.01 14.76 -6.76
C CYS A 144 -11.84 13.26 -6.50
N ARG A 145 -10.63 12.74 -6.76
CA ARG A 145 -10.29 11.36 -6.40
C ARG A 145 -10.21 11.21 -4.88
N VAL A 146 -10.53 10.01 -4.39
CA VAL A 146 -10.33 9.65 -2.98
C VAL A 146 -8.90 9.12 -2.85
N PRO A 147 -8.03 9.76 -2.05
CA PRO A 147 -6.62 9.39 -1.97
C PRO A 147 -6.33 8.24 -0.99
N PHE A 148 -7.37 7.58 -0.48
CA PHE A 148 -7.29 6.50 0.50
C PHE A 148 -7.63 5.17 -0.14
N PHE A 149 -6.93 4.12 0.29
CA PHE A 149 -7.33 2.76 -0.03
C PHE A 149 -8.68 2.42 0.62
N PRO A 150 -9.52 1.64 -0.08
CA PRO A 150 -10.82 1.20 0.42
C PRO A 150 -10.73 0.22 1.60
N ASP A 151 -9.64 -0.57 1.63
CA ASP A 151 -9.31 -1.55 2.67
C ASP A 151 -7.78 -1.77 2.68
N GLY A 152 -7.28 -2.71 3.49
CA GLY A 152 -5.84 -2.98 3.62
C GLY A 152 -5.21 -3.78 2.47
N SER A 153 -5.98 -4.39 1.57
CA SER A 153 -5.46 -5.37 0.60
C SER A 153 -4.37 -4.81 -0.30
N ARG A 154 -4.60 -3.64 -0.86
CA ARG A 154 -3.65 -2.98 -1.77
C ARG A 154 -2.39 -2.51 -1.05
N LEU A 155 -2.54 -2.02 0.18
CA LEU A 155 -1.42 -1.63 1.04
C LEU A 155 -0.52 -2.84 1.33
N PHE A 156 -1.12 -3.98 1.68
CA PHE A 156 -0.38 -5.21 1.97
C PHE A 156 0.29 -5.79 0.72
N GLU A 157 -0.38 -5.74 -0.45
CA GLU A 157 0.21 -6.10 -1.75
C GLU A 157 1.44 -5.22 -2.07
N GLU A 158 1.37 -3.92 -1.80
CA GLU A 158 2.50 -2.99 -2.02
C GLU A 158 3.67 -3.25 -1.05
N ILE A 159 3.39 -3.47 0.24
CA ILE A 159 4.43 -3.80 1.23
C ILE A 159 5.16 -5.10 0.86
N ASP A 160 4.44 -6.17 0.54
CA ASP A 160 5.06 -7.44 0.19
C ASP A 160 5.87 -7.37 -1.11
N ARG A 161 5.40 -6.54 -2.05
CA ARG A 161 6.01 -6.43 -3.37
C ARG A 161 7.24 -5.54 -3.40
N LEU A 162 7.24 -4.46 -2.62
CA LEU A 162 8.24 -3.39 -2.70
C LEU A 162 9.07 -3.22 -1.42
N GLY A 163 8.59 -3.72 -0.29
CA GLY A 163 9.33 -3.76 0.97
C GLY A 163 10.47 -4.77 0.93
N ILE A 164 11.59 -4.42 1.56
CA ILE A 164 12.79 -5.25 1.65
C ILE A 164 13.24 -5.25 3.12
N SER A 165 13.46 -6.43 3.70
CA SER A 165 14.00 -6.57 5.06
C SER A 165 15.49 -6.23 5.12
N ASP A 166 16.02 -6.21 6.34
CA ASP A 166 17.47 -6.15 6.61
C ASP A 166 18.25 -7.34 6.03
N GLU A 167 17.61 -8.50 5.86
CA GLU A 167 18.16 -9.68 5.18
C GLU A 167 18.09 -9.59 3.64
N GLY A 168 17.49 -8.53 3.09
CA GLY A 168 17.35 -8.36 1.64
C GLY A 168 16.23 -9.19 1.02
N VAL A 169 15.25 -9.66 1.81
CA VAL A 169 14.11 -10.45 1.31
C VAL A 169 12.81 -9.63 1.30
N GLY A 170 11.88 -9.98 0.39
CA GLY A 170 10.54 -9.40 0.32
C GLY A 170 9.47 -10.29 0.95
N CYS A 171 8.19 -10.06 0.61
CA CYS A 171 7.04 -10.84 1.11
C CYS A 171 6.96 -10.87 2.65
N LEU A 172 7.23 -9.74 3.30
CA LEU A 172 7.38 -9.61 4.75
C LEU A 172 6.11 -9.95 5.54
N LEU A 173 4.94 -9.89 4.91
CA LEU A 173 3.62 -10.14 5.49
C LEU A 173 3.11 -11.52 5.09
N THR A 174 2.96 -11.81 3.80
CA THR A 174 2.37 -13.08 3.33
C THR A 174 3.27 -14.30 3.55
N ALA A 175 4.56 -14.12 3.85
CA ALA A 175 5.40 -15.21 4.34
C ALA A 175 4.97 -15.70 5.74
N LYS A 176 4.32 -14.84 6.54
CA LYS A 176 4.03 -15.08 7.96
C LYS A 176 2.56 -15.40 8.24
N ALA A 177 1.63 -14.80 7.51
CA ALA A 177 0.20 -14.98 7.71
C ALA A 177 -0.59 -14.83 6.40
N ASP A 178 -1.84 -15.30 6.40
CA ASP A 178 -2.84 -14.92 5.41
C ASP A 178 -3.77 -13.85 6.03
N PHE A 179 -4.38 -12.99 5.20
CA PHE A 179 -5.08 -11.79 5.67
C PHE A 179 -6.49 -11.71 5.11
N ASP A 180 -7.43 -11.40 6.01
CA ASP A 180 -8.81 -11.06 5.65
C ASP A 180 -9.05 -9.58 5.95
N PHE A 181 -9.50 -8.81 4.97
CA PHE A 181 -9.66 -7.37 5.10
C PHE A 181 -11.11 -7.00 5.41
N TYR A 182 -11.31 -6.10 6.37
CA TYR A 182 -12.61 -5.67 6.83
C TYR A 182 -12.75 -4.15 6.74
N ARG A 183 -13.89 -3.70 6.20
CA ARG A 183 -14.25 -2.29 6.08
C ARG A 183 -15.15 -1.85 7.24
N ALA A 184 -14.58 -1.80 8.44
CA ALA A 184 -15.31 -1.46 9.65
C ALA A 184 -15.90 -0.04 9.57
N LEU A 185 -15.08 0.94 9.21
CA LEU A 185 -15.47 2.33 9.00
C LEU A 185 -14.47 3.04 8.08
N PRO A 186 -14.33 2.61 6.81
CA PRO A 186 -13.14 2.87 6.02
C PRO A 186 -12.94 4.35 5.66
N SER A 187 -11.69 4.73 5.37
CA SER A 187 -11.33 6.06 4.89
C SER A 187 -11.53 6.23 3.39
N GLY A 188 -11.40 5.14 2.63
CA GLY A 188 -11.69 5.07 1.19
C GLY A 188 -13.03 4.39 0.91
N GLY A 189 -13.69 4.76 -0.18
CA GLY A 189 -14.99 4.19 -0.56
C GLY A 189 -15.26 4.15 -2.05
N TYR A 190 -16.21 3.31 -2.43
CA TYR A 190 -16.67 3.03 -3.78
C TYR A 190 -17.93 3.85 -4.10
N ALA A 191 -17.74 5.12 -4.48
CA ALA A 191 -18.85 6.04 -4.80
C ALA A 191 -19.75 5.60 -5.98
N LYS A 192 -19.34 4.57 -6.72
CA LYS A 192 -20.10 3.94 -7.82
C LYS A 192 -20.49 2.48 -7.54
N GLY A 193 -20.22 2.01 -6.32
CA GLY A 193 -20.34 0.60 -5.96
C GLY A 193 -19.17 -0.23 -6.46
N ARG A 194 -19.19 -1.52 -6.13
CA ARG A 194 -18.18 -2.50 -6.51
C ARG A 194 -18.86 -3.87 -6.66
N ALA A 195 -18.61 -4.55 -7.78
CA ALA A 195 -19.17 -5.89 -7.98
C ALA A 195 -18.55 -6.91 -7.01
N PHE A 196 -19.28 -7.96 -6.66
CA PHE A 196 -18.85 -9.01 -5.73
C PHE A 196 -17.52 -9.67 -6.14
N GLY A 197 -17.31 -9.89 -7.44
CA GLY A 197 -16.06 -10.47 -7.95
C GLY A 197 -14.85 -9.52 -7.95
N GLU A 198 -15.07 -8.24 -7.66
CA GLU A 198 -14.03 -7.21 -7.66
C GLU A 198 -13.68 -6.70 -6.26
N ARG A 199 -14.41 -7.13 -5.22
CA ARG A 199 -14.10 -6.74 -3.85
C ARG A 199 -12.93 -7.55 -3.29
N THR A 200 -12.21 -6.88 -2.40
CA THR A 200 -11.02 -7.37 -1.71
C THR A 200 -11.24 -7.54 -0.21
N ASP A 201 -12.35 -7.02 0.30
CA ASP A 201 -12.79 -7.17 1.68
C ASP A 201 -13.72 -8.37 1.88
N VAL A 202 -13.83 -8.82 3.12
CA VAL A 202 -14.78 -9.83 3.57
C VAL A 202 -16.19 -9.23 3.58
N GLY A 203 -17.07 -9.77 2.73
CA GLY A 203 -18.48 -9.42 2.68
C GLY A 203 -19.26 -10.22 1.65
N GLU A 204 -20.58 -10.07 1.65
CA GLU A 204 -21.50 -10.76 0.72
C GLU A 204 -22.08 -9.82 -0.34
N GLY A 205 -22.35 -10.32 -1.55
CA GLY A 205 -23.00 -9.56 -2.64
C GLY A 205 -22.20 -8.39 -3.21
N ASP A 206 -22.82 -7.52 -3.99
CA ASP A 206 -22.16 -6.30 -4.48
C ASP A 206 -22.04 -5.25 -3.35
N ILE A 207 -21.03 -4.38 -3.40
CA ILE A 207 -21.01 -3.15 -2.59
C ILE A 207 -21.88 -2.11 -3.31
N PRO A 208 -22.93 -1.58 -2.66
CA PRO A 208 -23.73 -0.51 -3.24
C PRO A 208 -22.91 0.78 -3.40
N ALA A 209 -23.42 1.75 -4.14
CA ALA A 209 -22.76 3.06 -4.22
C ALA A 209 -22.70 3.73 -2.84
N GLU A 210 -21.48 4.08 -2.43
CA GLU A 210 -21.20 4.64 -1.11
C GLU A 210 -21.14 6.18 -1.12
N ILE A 211 -21.50 6.79 0.00
CA ILE A 211 -21.56 8.24 0.19
C ILE A 211 -20.44 8.69 1.12
N ARG A 212 -19.63 9.66 0.65
CA ARG A 212 -18.58 10.30 1.45
C ARG A 212 -19.21 10.97 2.67
N GLY A 213 -18.64 10.74 3.85
CA GLY A 213 -19.15 11.27 5.12
C GLY A 213 -20.34 10.50 5.70
N THR A 214 -20.71 9.37 5.09
CA THR A 214 -21.73 8.45 5.63
C THR A 214 -21.20 7.03 5.66
N ASP A 215 -20.71 6.53 4.53
CA ASP A 215 -20.20 5.17 4.39
C ASP A 215 -18.67 5.09 4.54
N PHE A 216 -17.97 6.17 4.17
CA PHE A 216 -16.52 6.30 4.30
C PHE A 216 -16.09 7.74 4.62
N PHE A 217 -14.95 7.90 5.32
CA PHE A 217 -14.57 9.15 6.00
C PHE A 217 -13.12 9.58 5.70
N PRO A 218 -12.84 10.12 4.51
CA PRO A 218 -11.51 10.60 4.15
C PRO A 218 -11.25 11.97 4.79
N TYR A 219 -10.04 12.17 5.36
CA TYR A 219 -9.65 13.48 5.88
C TYR A 219 -8.95 14.37 4.83
N ARG A 220 -8.59 13.81 3.66
CA ARG A 220 -7.93 14.48 2.54
C ARG A 220 -8.78 14.40 1.26
N PRO A 221 -8.89 15.49 0.48
CA PRO A 221 -8.39 16.84 0.76
C PRO A 221 -9.20 17.54 1.87
N GLY A 222 -8.54 18.43 2.62
CA GLY A 222 -9.12 19.01 3.85
C GLY A 222 -10.43 19.78 3.66
N TYR A 223 -10.67 20.37 2.49
CA TYR A 223 -11.92 21.08 2.19
C TYR A 223 -13.12 20.15 1.93
N LEU A 224 -12.89 18.82 1.80
CA LEU A 224 -13.92 17.77 1.70
C LEU A 224 -13.88 16.81 2.91
N ARG A 225 -13.17 17.18 3.97
CA ARG A 225 -13.01 16.37 5.18
C ARG A 225 -14.38 16.16 5.84
N ASN A 226 -14.65 14.92 6.22
CA ASN A 226 -15.81 14.54 7.01
C ASN A 226 -15.34 13.60 8.12
N GLU A 227 -15.78 13.87 9.35
CA GLU A 227 -15.51 13.01 10.50
C GLU A 227 -16.69 12.08 10.77
N PRO A 228 -16.44 10.84 11.20
CA PRO A 228 -17.52 9.95 11.59
C PRO A 228 -18.24 10.46 12.85
N PRO A 229 -19.58 10.28 12.94
CA PRO A 229 -20.28 10.56 14.18
C PRO A 229 -19.93 9.52 15.24
N MET A 230 -20.03 9.87 16.53
CA MET A 230 -19.80 8.94 17.64
C MET A 230 -20.62 7.64 17.55
N ALA A 231 -21.84 7.71 17.00
CA ALA A 231 -22.69 6.53 16.78
C ALA A 231 -22.03 5.48 15.86
N ALA A 232 -21.06 5.87 15.02
CA ALA A 232 -20.32 4.95 14.17
C ALA A 232 -19.42 3.99 14.96
N LEU A 233 -19.06 4.31 16.21
CA LEU A 233 -18.32 3.38 17.08
C LEU A 233 -19.08 2.08 17.32
N ALA A 234 -20.42 2.13 17.37
CA ALA A 234 -21.23 0.91 17.48
C ALA A 234 -21.06 -0.01 16.25
N ARG A 235 -20.96 0.57 15.05
CA ARG A 235 -20.66 -0.19 13.82
C ARG A 235 -19.27 -0.82 13.90
N VAL A 236 -18.26 -0.04 14.32
CA VAL A 236 -16.88 -0.53 14.49
C VAL A 236 -16.86 -1.71 15.46
N THR A 237 -17.44 -1.56 16.65
CA THR A 237 -17.50 -2.62 17.67
C THR A 237 -18.17 -3.88 17.11
N ASN A 238 -19.31 -3.74 16.44
CA ASN A 238 -20.04 -4.90 15.90
C ASN A 238 -19.24 -5.65 14.83
N VAL A 239 -18.60 -4.94 13.89
CA VAL A 239 -17.79 -5.56 12.83
C VAL A 239 -16.58 -6.29 13.41
N VAL A 240 -15.81 -5.62 14.28
CA VAL A 240 -14.62 -6.20 14.90
C VAL A 240 -14.99 -7.41 15.76
N GLN A 241 -16.03 -7.28 16.60
CA GLN A 241 -16.49 -8.37 17.46
C GLN A 241 -16.97 -9.58 16.63
N GLN A 242 -17.73 -9.34 15.56
CA GLN A 242 -18.23 -10.42 14.70
C GLN A 242 -17.07 -11.18 14.02
N ALA A 243 -16.07 -10.47 13.52
CA ALA A 243 -14.90 -11.07 12.89
C ALA A 243 -14.09 -11.91 13.90
N LEU A 244 -13.73 -11.34 15.06
CA LEU A 244 -12.89 -12.03 16.04
C LEU A 244 -13.62 -13.17 16.78
N ARG A 245 -14.95 -13.08 16.93
CA ARG A 245 -15.77 -14.18 17.50
C ARG A 245 -15.75 -15.45 16.64
N SER A 246 -15.36 -15.38 15.37
CA SER A 246 -15.22 -16.56 14.51
C SER A 246 -14.21 -17.59 15.04
N GLY A 247 -13.22 -17.15 15.83
CA GLY A 247 -12.14 -18.00 16.33
C GLY A 247 -11.14 -18.43 15.26
N HIS A 248 -11.21 -17.89 14.04
CA HIS A 248 -10.34 -18.27 12.93
C HIS A 248 -9.05 -17.44 12.85
N TYR A 249 -8.96 -16.33 13.58
CA TYR A 249 -7.84 -15.39 13.51
C TYR A 249 -6.88 -15.57 14.68
N LEU A 250 -5.58 -15.41 14.41
CA LEU A 250 -4.52 -15.34 15.41
C LEU A 250 -4.42 -13.96 16.07
N GLY A 251 -5.00 -12.93 15.45
CA GLY A 251 -5.02 -11.56 15.94
C GLY A 251 -5.78 -10.64 14.98
N GLY A 252 -6.02 -9.41 15.42
CA GLY A 252 -6.57 -8.33 14.61
C GLY A 252 -5.59 -7.18 14.46
N ILE A 253 -5.59 -6.52 13.30
CA ILE A 253 -4.89 -5.25 13.06
C ILE A 253 -5.94 -4.15 12.82
N TRP A 254 -5.85 -3.05 13.57
CA TRP A 254 -6.73 -1.89 13.43
C TRP A 254 -5.96 -0.72 12.80
N LEU A 255 -6.34 -0.35 11.57
CA LEU A 255 -5.73 0.76 10.84
C LEU A 255 -6.50 2.06 11.12
N GLU A 256 -5.82 3.08 11.64
CA GLU A 256 -6.44 4.33 12.10
C GLU A 256 -5.52 5.54 11.85
N GLY A 257 -6.09 6.74 11.92
CA GLY A 257 -5.33 7.97 11.93
C GLY A 257 -4.58 8.18 13.24
N SER A 258 -3.36 8.70 13.18
CA SER A 258 -2.57 8.97 14.39
C SER A 258 -3.26 9.85 15.44
N PRO A 259 -4.19 10.78 15.12
CA PRO A 259 -4.91 11.54 16.14
C PRO A 259 -5.93 10.73 16.95
N PHE A 260 -6.39 9.57 16.46
CA PHE A 260 -7.50 8.81 17.06
C PHE A 260 -7.16 7.36 17.39
N VAL A 261 -5.96 6.90 17.04
CA VAL A 261 -5.53 5.51 17.28
C VAL A 261 -5.58 5.15 18.76
N GLU A 262 -5.18 6.07 19.66
CA GLU A 262 -5.24 5.84 21.11
C GLU A 262 -6.68 5.68 21.63
N GLU A 263 -7.60 6.53 21.16
CA GLU A 263 -8.99 6.54 21.61
C GLU A 263 -9.73 5.30 21.11
N THR A 264 -9.53 4.95 19.83
CA THR A 264 -10.22 3.81 19.21
C THR A 264 -9.66 2.47 19.67
N ILE A 265 -8.34 2.34 19.86
CA ILE A 265 -7.76 1.10 20.38
C ILE A 265 -8.18 0.87 21.83
N TYR A 266 -8.23 1.93 22.65
CA TYR A 266 -8.74 1.84 24.01
C TYR A 266 -10.22 1.46 24.04
N TRP A 267 -11.04 2.04 23.15
CA TRP A 267 -12.44 1.65 23.00
C TRP A 267 -12.61 0.17 22.63
N LEU A 268 -11.84 -0.32 21.66
CA LEU A 268 -11.85 -1.72 21.25
C LEU A 268 -11.40 -2.64 22.39
N ASN A 269 -10.36 -2.26 23.15
CA ASN A 269 -9.88 -3.01 24.31
C ASN A 269 -10.96 -3.23 25.36
N LEU A 270 -11.83 -2.24 25.58
CA LEU A 270 -12.89 -2.32 26.58
C LEU A 270 -14.10 -3.14 26.13
N LEU A 271 -14.40 -3.14 24.82
CA LEU A 271 -15.68 -3.65 24.32
C LEU A 271 -15.61 -4.95 23.55
N ILE A 272 -14.44 -5.31 23.02
CA ILE A 272 -14.31 -6.53 22.22
C ILE A 272 -13.95 -7.69 23.15
N ASP A 273 -14.87 -8.65 23.25
CA ASP A 273 -14.61 -9.94 23.89
C ASP A 273 -13.86 -10.85 22.92
N THR A 274 -12.55 -10.97 23.14
CA THR A 274 -11.63 -11.74 22.30
C THR A 274 -10.56 -12.42 23.16
N HIS A 275 -9.90 -13.45 22.61
CA HIS A 275 -8.75 -14.13 23.23
C HIS A 275 -7.46 -13.92 22.45
N VAL A 276 -7.54 -13.13 21.38
CA VAL A 276 -6.41 -12.79 20.51
C VAL A 276 -6.22 -11.28 20.50
N PRO A 277 -4.99 -10.79 20.34
CA PRO A 277 -4.67 -9.37 20.47
C PRO A 277 -5.28 -8.57 19.33
N ILE A 278 -5.52 -7.29 19.61
CA ILE A 278 -5.85 -6.27 18.61
C ILE A 278 -4.70 -5.27 18.59
N VAL A 279 -4.08 -5.08 17.42
CA VAL A 279 -2.92 -4.20 17.26
C VAL A 279 -3.30 -2.98 16.43
N GLY A 280 -3.29 -1.80 17.06
CA GLY A 280 -3.51 -0.51 16.42
C GLY A 280 -2.28 -0.04 15.65
N ASN A 281 -2.47 0.41 14.42
CA ASN A 281 -1.43 1.02 13.60
C ASN A 281 -1.92 2.34 13.00
N SER A 282 -0.98 3.28 12.95
CA SER A 282 -1.13 4.55 12.26
C SER A 282 0.18 4.89 11.55
N SER A 283 0.17 5.96 10.76
CA SER A 283 1.36 6.46 10.07
C SER A 283 1.41 7.98 10.16
N GLN A 284 2.59 8.55 10.38
CA GLN A 284 2.77 10.00 10.31
C GLN A 284 2.92 10.49 8.87
N ARG A 285 3.40 9.62 7.97
CA ARG A 285 3.57 9.93 6.54
C ARG A 285 2.66 9.05 5.68
N PRO A 286 2.13 9.55 4.54
CA PRO A 286 1.34 8.72 3.63
C PRO A 286 2.15 7.54 3.06
N HIS A 287 1.44 6.48 2.64
CA HIS A 287 2.06 5.35 1.97
C HIS A 287 2.78 5.79 0.68
N GLY A 288 3.99 5.28 0.48
CA GLY A 288 4.87 5.65 -0.63
C GLY A 288 5.54 7.03 -0.51
N ALA A 289 5.36 7.76 0.60
CA ALA A 289 6.12 8.98 0.88
C ALA A 289 7.54 8.66 1.36
N ILE A 290 8.44 9.64 1.27
CA ILE A 290 9.81 9.51 1.77
C ILE A 290 9.78 9.22 3.28
N GLY A 291 10.37 8.10 3.68
CA GLY A 291 10.45 7.69 5.08
C GLY A 291 9.10 7.33 5.69
N ASN A 292 8.15 6.80 4.90
CA ASN A 292 6.91 6.24 5.45
C ASN A 292 7.20 5.25 6.58
N ASP A 293 6.53 5.45 7.72
CA ASP A 293 6.64 4.66 8.94
C ASP A 293 5.57 3.56 9.04
N GLY A 294 4.39 3.79 8.43
CA GLY A 294 3.26 2.87 8.48
C GLY A 294 3.56 1.46 7.96
N ASP A 295 4.33 1.33 6.88
CA ASP A 295 4.64 0.02 6.29
C ASP A 295 5.39 -0.87 7.28
N LYS A 296 6.38 -0.29 7.98
CA LYS A 296 7.14 -0.99 9.02
C LYS A 296 6.28 -1.28 10.26
N ASN A 297 5.43 -0.33 10.68
CA ASN A 297 4.49 -0.54 11.79
C ASN A 297 3.57 -1.77 11.54
N ILE A 298 3.11 -1.97 10.31
CA ILE A 298 2.30 -3.15 9.94
C ILE A 298 3.13 -4.44 10.00
N VAL A 299 4.36 -4.43 9.47
CA VAL A 299 5.26 -5.61 9.54
C VAL A 299 5.50 -6.01 10.99
N ASP A 300 5.76 -5.04 11.86
CA ASP A 300 5.98 -5.27 13.29
C ASP A 300 4.73 -5.81 14.00
N SER A 301 3.54 -5.34 13.63
CA SER A 301 2.28 -5.91 14.11
C SER A 301 2.12 -7.38 13.74
N VAL A 302 2.47 -7.75 12.50
CA VAL A 302 2.42 -9.14 12.06
C VAL A 302 3.44 -9.99 12.82
N ASP A 303 4.65 -9.48 13.04
CA ASP A 303 5.66 -10.15 13.86
C ASP A 303 5.21 -10.34 15.32
N TYR A 304 4.65 -9.30 15.93
CA TYR A 304 4.07 -9.37 17.26
C TYR A 304 2.98 -10.44 17.35
N ILE A 305 1.99 -10.42 16.45
CA ILE A 305 0.88 -11.37 16.46
C ILE A 305 1.38 -12.80 16.26
N THR A 306 2.28 -13.02 15.28
CA THR A 306 2.75 -14.37 14.93
C THR A 306 3.74 -14.95 15.92
N SER A 307 4.49 -14.12 16.64
CA SER A 307 5.41 -14.56 17.70
C SER A 307 4.72 -15.14 18.92
N LYS A 308 3.44 -14.82 19.15
CA LYS A 308 2.65 -15.21 20.33
C LYS A 308 3.24 -14.77 21.67
N ILE A 309 4.11 -13.77 21.70
CA ILE A 309 4.65 -13.23 22.98
C ILE A 309 3.57 -12.60 23.87
N TRP A 310 2.42 -12.25 23.28
CA TRP A 310 1.22 -11.73 23.93
C TRP A 310 0.41 -12.81 24.67
N ALA A 311 0.67 -14.09 24.41
CA ALA A 311 -0.16 -15.18 24.88
C ALA A 311 0.29 -15.68 26.25
N ASP A 312 -0.67 -15.98 27.12
CA ASP A 312 -0.46 -16.71 28.37
C ASP A 312 -0.22 -18.22 28.13
N GLU A 313 -0.06 -18.97 29.23
CA GLU A 313 0.11 -20.43 29.19
C GLU A 313 -1.08 -21.17 28.55
N SER A 314 -2.27 -20.55 28.51
CA SER A 314 -3.48 -21.09 27.87
C SER A 314 -3.63 -20.62 26.43
N GLY A 315 -2.67 -19.87 25.89
CA GLY A 315 -2.71 -19.32 24.54
C GLY A 315 -3.67 -18.14 24.38
N ARG A 316 -4.07 -17.49 25.48
CA ARG A 316 -5.00 -16.35 25.48
C ARG A 316 -4.23 -15.05 25.64
N ASP A 317 -4.73 -14.00 25.02
CA ASP A 317 -4.20 -12.65 25.20
C ASP A 317 -4.22 -12.24 26.68
N CYS A 318 -3.05 -11.85 27.18
CA CYS A 318 -2.83 -11.38 28.54
C CYS A 318 -2.31 -9.94 28.61
N ILE A 319 -2.17 -9.28 27.46
CA ILE A 319 -1.74 -7.88 27.36
C ILE A 319 -2.93 -6.97 27.06
N GLY A 320 -3.85 -7.43 26.18
CA GLY A 320 -4.95 -6.64 25.66
C GLY A 320 -4.60 -5.98 24.34
N ALA A 321 -5.43 -5.02 23.91
CA ALA A 321 -5.15 -4.26 22.70
C ALA A 321 -3.93 -3.36 22.89
N VAL A 322 -3.05 -3.33 21.88
CA VAL A 322 -1.81 -2.55 21.88
C VAL A 322 -1.75 -1.66 20.64
N ALA A 323 -0.99 -0.58 20.68
CA ALA A 323 -0.57 0.13 19.48
C ALA A 323 0.90 -0.18 19.19
N ILE A 324 1.23 -0.50 17.94
CA ILE A 324 2.62 -0.68 17.51
C ILE A 324 2.99 0.40 16.52
N LEU A 325 3.89 1.28 16.96
CA LEU A 325 4.31 2.47 16.22
C LEU A 325 5.79 2.72 16.51
N ASP A 326 6.58 3.03 15.47
CA ASP A 326 8.00 3.40 15.62
C ASP A 326 8.80 2.33 16.38
N GLU A 327 8.54 1.06 16.04
CA GLU A 327 9.17 -0.13 16.65
C GLU A 327 8.93 -0.26 18.17
N GLN A 328 7.92 0.43 18.71
CA GLN A 328 7.52 0.38 20.12
C GLN A 328 6.12 -0.19 20.29
N ILE A 329 5.90 -0.88 21.41
CA ILE A 329 4.62 -1.42 21.82
C ILE A 329 4.06 -0.53 22.93
N PHE A 330 2.89 0.06 22.69
CA PHE A 330 2.13 0.85 23.65
C PHE A 330 0.91 0.06 24.11
N THR A 331 0.73 -0.06 25.43
CA THR A 331 -0.37 -0.80 26.08
C THR A 331 -1.38 0.15 26.71
#